data_AF-A0A4Q1UFV8-F1
#
_entry.id   AF-A0A4Q1UFV8-F1
#
_cell.length_a   1.000
_cell.length_b   1.000
_cell.length_c   1.000
_cell.angle_alpha   90.00
_cell.angle_beta   90.00
_cell.angle_gamma   90.00
#
_symmetry.space_group_name_H-M   'P 1'
#
loop_
_entity.id
_entity.type
_entity.pdbx_description
1 polymer ?
#
loop_
_entity_poly.entity_id
_entity_poly.type
_entity_poly.pdbx_seq_one_letter_code
_entity_poly.pdbx_strand_id
1 'polypeptide(L)'
;MTCSICMTCGTQFSESPQPPPACPICEDDRQFVPQAGQEWTDIAALRQTHSVIWNEEAEGVHSLQISPSFGIGQRAFLIEGPDGYILWDCLSIIDEASKARIAALGGLSAIAISHPHFYSSMIEWSAACDSVPIHVHADDGEWVQRSTMALRPWTGEALQVGQATMIRCGGHFAGSSVLHCPWLEDGRGALFVGDTMQVTVDRKWVSFMRSYPNLIPLNARTVKGISQAVRPYRFEAIYGAFPGRTIESDGNRTVERSMERYLTAIDG
;
A
#
# COMPACT_ATOMS: atom_id res chain seq x y z
N MET A 1 12.29 -25.65 -4.05
CA MET A 1 12.81 -24.28 -4.26
C MET A 1 11.99 -23.37 -3.35
N THR A 2 12.37 -22.10 -3.17
CA THR A 2 11.71 -21.23 -2.18
C THR A 2 11.48 -19.84 -2.77
N CYS A 3 10.35 -19.22 -2.42
CA CYS A 3 10.11 -17.80 -2.70
C CYS A 3 10.68 -16.97 -1.55
N SER A 4 11.86 -16.39 -1.75
CA SER A 4 12.53 -15.56 -0.73
C SER A 4 11.80 -14.24 -0.49
N ILE A 5 11.80 -13.78 0.75
CA ILE A 5 11.25 -12.50 1.20
C ILE A 5 12.41 -11.66 1.72
N CYS A 6 12.55 -10.42 1.23
CA CYS A 6 13.53 -9.49 1.76
C CYS A 6 13.17 -9.11 3.20
N MET A 7 14.10 -9.28 4.14
CA MET A 7 13.87 -8.96 5.56
C MET A 7 13.59 -7.47 5.80
N THR A 8 14.12 -6.58 4.93
CA THR A 8 14.00 -5.13 5.08
C THR A 8 12.69 -4.59 4.56
N CYS A 9 12.34 -4.86 3.29
CA CYS A 9 11.12 -4.30 2.70
C CYS A 9 9.92 -5.27 2.72
N GLY A 10 10.15 -6.56 2.96
CA GLY A 10 9.10 -7.57 3.00
C GLY A 10 8.58 -8.03 1.63
N THR A 11 9.18 -7.57 0.52
CA THR A 11 8.83 -8.02 -0.85
C THR A 11 9.28 -9.46 -1.09
N GLN A 12 8.39 -10.25 -1.68
CA GLN A 12 8.64 -11.64 -2.07
C GLN A 12 9.11 -11.75 -3.52
N PHE A 13 10.05 -12.65 -3.75
CA PHE A 13 10.69 -12.91 -5.03
C PHE A 13 10.26 -14.26 -5.61
N SER A 14 10.50 -14.42 -6.92
CA SER A 14 10.22 -15.66 -7.64
C SER A 14 10.94 -16.88 -7.04
N GLU A 15 10.31 -18.04 -7.19
CA GLU A 15 10.83 -19.31 -6.67
C GLU A 15 12.20 -19.63 -7.28
N SER A 16 13.18 -19.90 -6.41
CA SER A 16 14.55 -20.22 -6.83
C SER A 16 15.28 -21.11 -5.81
N PRO A 17 16.40 -21.75 -6.18
CA PRO A 17 17.21 -22.54 -5.25
C PRO A 17 18.00 -21.70 -4.24
N GLN A 18 18.26 -20.42 -4.55
CA GLN A 18 19.04 -19.49 -3.73
C GLN A 18 18.34 -18.12 -3.75
N PRO A 19 18.37 -17.36 -2.65
CA PRO A 19 17.83 -16.01 -2.66
C PRO A 19 18.46 -15.13 -3.75
N PRO A 20 17.75 -14.11 -4.26
CA PRO A 20 18.31 -13.24 -5.27
C PRO A 20 19.51 -12.47 -4.71
N PRO A 21 20.45 -12.04 -5.57
CA PRO A 21 21.70 -11.41 -5.13
C PRO A 21 21.47 -10.06 -4.44
N ALA A 22 20.38 -9.36 -4.78
CA ALA A 22 19.98 -8.08 -4.21
C ALA A 22 18.45 -7.89 -4.31
N CYS A 23 17.91 -6.96 -3.52
CA CYS A 23 16.54 -6.50 -3.64
C CYS A 23 16.56 -5.15 -4.36
N PRO A 24 16.09 -5.06 -5.62
CA PRO A 24 16.14 -3.82 -6.38
C PRO A 24 15.30 -2.71 -5.72
N ILE A 25 14.27 -3.06 -4.95
CA ILE A 25 13.48 -2.09 -4.17
C ILE A 25 14.29 -1.49 -3.03
N CYS A 26 15.16 -2.28 -2.35
CA CYS A 26 16.02 -1.80 -1.28
C CYS A 26 17.27 -1.06 -1.77
N GLU A 27 17.77 -1.39 -2.97
CA GLU A 27 18.90 -0.69 -3.60
C GLU A 27 18.50 0.66 -4.19
N ASP A 28 17.21 0.89 -4.39
CA ASP A 28 16.68 2.16 -4.88
C ASP A 28 16.75 3.27 -3.80
N ASP A 29 16.92 4.53 -4.25
CA ASP A 29 17.08 5.71 -3.37
C ASP A 29 15.84 6.03 -2.52
N ARG A 30 14.72 5.33 -2.75
CA ARG A 30 13.47 5.44 -2.00
C ARG A 30 13.36 4.43 -0.86
N GLN A 31 14.38 3.59 -0.70
CA GLN A 31 14.56 2.68 0.42
C GLN A 31 16.05 2.65 0.81
N PHE A 32 16.50 1.56 1.43
CA PHE A 32 17.87 1.35 1.85
C PHE A 32 18.18 -0.14 1.99
N VAL A 33 19.47 -0.47 1.86
CA VAL A 33 20.05 -1.73 2.34
C VAL A 33 20.57 -1.50 3.76
N PRO A 34 20.23 -2.34 4.75
CA PRO A 34 20.75 -2.20 6.10
C PRO A 34 22.29 -2.26 6.16
N GLN A 35 22.90 -1.65 7.18
CA GLN A 35 24.35 -1.69 7.37
C GLN A 35 24.91 -3.11 7.48
N ALA A 36 24.15 -4.04 8.06
CA ALA A 36 24.51 -5.46 8.16
C ALA A 36 24.48 -6.21 6.81
N GLY A 37 24.00 -5.54 5.75
CA GLY A 37 23.74 -6.14 4.46
C GLY A 37 22.29 -6.60 4.32
N GLN A 38 22.05 -7.33 3.24
CA GLN A 38 20.72 -7.78 2.88
C GLN A 38 20.48 -9.22 3.34
N GLU A 39 19.35 -9.44 3.99
CA GLU A 39 18.93 -10.74 4.50
C GLU A 39 17.61 -11.21 3.90
N TRP A 40 17.42 -12.53 3.93
CA TRP A 40 16.32 -13.22 3.26
C TRP A 40 15.65 -14.21 4.22
N THR A 41 14.33 -14.29 4.13
CA THR A 41 13.50 -15.28 4.82
C THR A 41 12.48 -15.88 3.85
N ASP A 42 11.52 -16.65 4.34
CA ASP A 42 10.37 -17.11 3.58
C ASP A 42 9.08 -17.10 4.44
N ILE A 43 7.94 -17.34 3.80
CA ILE A 43 6.64 -17.29 4.46
C ILE A 43 6.49 -18.35 5.57
N ALA A 44 7.14 -19.52 5.43
CA ALA A 44 7.06 -20.61 6.39
C ALA A 44 7.86 -20.29 7.66
N ALA A 45 9.03 -19.69 7.52
CA ALA A 45 9.84 -19.19 8.64
C ALA A 45 9.14 -18.05 9.37
N LEU A 46 8.58 -17.07 8.65
CA LEU A 46 7.88 -15.94 9.27
C LEU A 46 6.66 -16.39 10.08
N ARG A 47 5.83 -17.29 9.56
CA ARG A 47 4.64 -17.81 10.26
C ARG A 47 4.93 -18.56 11.56
N GLN A 48 6.17 -18.97 11.81
CA GLN A 48 6.53 -19.61 13.10
C GLN A 48 6.60 -18.61 14.25
N THR A 49 6.83 -17.33 13.94
CA THR A 49 7.12 -16.28 14.94
C THR A 49 6.25 -15.04 14.80
N HIS A 50 5.54 -14.91 13.68
CA HIS A 50 4.70 -13.76 13.36
C HIS A 50 3.28 -14.22 12.99
N SER A 51 2.30 -13.40 13.35
CA SER A 51 0.89 -13.55 12.96
C SER A 51 0.33 -12.25 12.42
N VAL A 52 -0.86 -12.31 11.81
CA VAL A 52 -1.59 -11.13 11.37
C VAL A 52 -2.57 -10.72 12.47
N ILE A 53 -2.42 -9.50 12.97
CA ILE A 53 -3.38 -8.86 13.86
C ILE A 53 -4.34 -8.00 13.05
N TRP A 54 -5.58 -7.92 13.53
CA TRP A 54 -6.66 -7.19 12.89
C TRP A 54 -7.17 -6.12 13.84
N ASN A 55 -7.36 -4.90 13.34
CA ASN A 55 -8.02 -3.83 14.08
C ASN A 55 -9.20 -3.31 13.27
N GLU A 56 -10.31 -3.03 13.96
CA GLU A 56 -11.43 -2.30 13.38
C GLU A 56 -11.07 -0.81 13.39
N GLU A 57 -11.00 -0.20 12.20
CA GLU A 57 -10.65 1.22 12.05
C GLU A 57 -11.90 2.09 11.93
N ALA A 58 -12.92 1.58 11.23
CA ALA A 58 -14.24 2.16 11.06
C ALA A 58 -15.23 1.09 10.57
N GLU A 59 -16.50 1.43 10.46
CA GLU A 59 -17.50 0.55 9.85
C GLU A 59 -17.07 0.16 8.43
N GLY A 60 -16.99 -1.15 8.16
CA GLY A 60 -16.54 -1.69 6.88
C GLY A 60 -15.03 -1.57 6.62
N VAL A 61 -14.21 -1.13 7.58
CA VAL A 61 -12.75 -0.97 7.40
C VAL A 61 -11.98 -1.67 8.51
N HIS A 62 -11.20 -2.68 8.14
CA HIS A 62 -10.25 -3.33 9.04
C HIS A 62 -8.82 -3.07 8.58
N SER A 63 -7.91 -2.76 9.51
CA SER A 63 -6.48 -2.81 9.25
C SER A 63 -5.90 -4.16 9.66
N LEU A 64 -4.93 -4.62 8.88
CA LEU A 64 -4.20 -5.86 9.08
C LEU A 64 -2.72 -5.53 9.20
N GLN A 65 -2.06 -6.07 10.23
CA GLN A 65 -0.63 -5.83 10.47
C GLN A 65 0.07 -7.12 10.90
N ILE A 66 1.35 -7.26 10.56
CA ILE A 66 2.18 -8.35 11.08
C ILE A 66 2.64 -8.02 12.50
N SER A 67 2.47 -8.97 13.43
CA SER A 67 2.97 -8.88 14.81
C SER A 67 3.81 -10.12 15.17
N PRO A 68 5.05 -9.97 15.70
CA PRO A 68 5.81 -8.72 15.85
C PRO A 68 6.01 -7.95 14.54
N SER A 69 6.44 -6.69 14.59
CA SER A 69 6.61 -5.87 13.37
C SER A 69 7.62 -6.52 12.41
N PHE A 70 7.30 -6.54 11.11
CA PHE A 70 8.16 -7.07 10.06
C PHE A 70 8.24 -6.12 8.86
N GLY A 71 9.34 -6.18 8.11
CA GLY A 71 9.58 -5.35 6.93
C GLY A 71 9.53 -3.86 7.29
N ILE A 72 8.75 -3.10 6.52
CA ILE A 72 8.56 -1.67 6.77
C ILE A 72 7.54 -1.36 7.88
N GLY A 73 6.87 -2.37 8.46
CA GLY A 73 5.91 -2.18 9.55
C GLY A 73 4.58 -1.57 9.12
N GLN A 74 4.21 -1.74 7.85
CA GLN A 74 2.96 -1.25 7.28
C GLN A 74 1.74 -2.01 7.79
N ARG A 75 0.56 -1.41 7.57
CA ARG A 75 -0.73 -2.09 7.61
C ARG A 75 -1.33 -2.18 6.21
N ALA A 76 -1.96 -3.31 5.90
CA ALA A 76 -2.88 -3.45 4.78
C ALA A 76 -4.31 -3.16 5.27
N PHE A 77 -5.24 -2.88 4.36
CA PHE A 77 -6.64 -2.66 4.73
C PHE A 77 -7.55 -3.65 4.01
N LEU A 78 -8.42 -4.31 4.77
CA LEU A 78 -9.56 -5.04 4.23
C LEU A 78 -10.78 -4.11 4.26
N ILE A 79 -11.27 -3.78 3.08
CA ILE A 79 -12.30 -2.77 2.87
C ILE A 79 -13.56 -3.48 2.37
N GLU A 80 -14.63 -3.40 3.14
CA GLU A 80 -15.94 -3.86 2.73
C GLU A 80 -16.45 -2.98 1.59
N GLY A 81 -16.76 -3.60 0.45
CA GLY A 81 -17.29 -2.92 -0.72
C GLY A 81 -18.65 -3.49 -1.15
N PRO A 82 -19.43 -2.74 -1.93
CA PRO A 82 -20.71 -3.23 -2.46
C PRO A 82 -20.58 -4.49 -3.31
N ASP A 83 -19.43 -4.70 -3.94
CA ASP A 83 -19.12 -5.83 -4.83
C ASP A 83 -18.23 -6.89 -4.15
N GLY A 84 -18.07 -6.83 -2.82
CA GLY A 84 -17.19 -7.68 -2.02
C GLY A 84 -15.96 -6.94 -1.48
N TYR A 85 -15.14 -7.65 -0.70
CA TYR A 85 -14.01 -7.05 0.00
C TYR A 85 -12.81 -6.78 -0.90
N ILE A 86 -12.24 -5.59 -0.80
CA ILE A 86 -10.98 -5.21 -1.47
C ILE A 86 -9.87 -5.23 -0.42
N LEU A 87 -8.75 -5.88 -0.75
CA LEU A 87 -7.52 -5.71 0.02
C LEU A 87 -6.71 -4.55 -0.60
N TRP A 88 -6.52 -3.48 0.17
CA TRP A 88 -5.64 -2.37 -0.18
C TRP A 88 -4.26 -2.56 0.45
N ASP A 89 -3.23 -2.50 -0.40
CA ASP A 89 -1.85 -2.88 -0.09
C ASP A 89 -1.75 -4.33 0.42
N CYS A 90 -0.55 -4.78 0.83
CA CYS A 90 -0.34 -6.18 1.16
C CYS A 90 0.71 -6.40 2.26
N LEU A 91 0.63 -7.56 2.91
CA LEU A 91 1.54 -8.02 3.97
C LEU A 91 2.41 -9.19 3.48
N SER A 92 3.59 -9.37 4.06
CA SER A 92 4.51 -10.46 3.67
C SER A 92 4.03 -11.85 4.08
N ILE A 93 3.05 -11.95 4.97
CA ILE A 93 2.41 -13.21 5.36
C ILE A 93 0.89 -13.08 5.32
N ILE A 94 0.23 -14.21 5.12
CA ILE A 94 -1.19 -14.43 5.41
C ILE A 94 -1.27 -15.64 6.33
N ASP A 95 -1.90 -15.59 7.50
CA ASP A 95 -2.01 -16.76 8.38
C ASP A 95 -3.34 -17.51 8.18
N GLU A 96 -3.43 -18.75 8.69
CA GLU A 96 -4.63 -19.59 8.49
C GLU A 96 -5.88 -18.98 9.14
N ALA A 97 -5.72 -18.26 10.26
CA ALA A 97 -6.81 -17.55 10.91
C ALA A 97 -7.37 -16.43 10.04
N SER A 98 -6.50 -15.64 9.40
CA SER A 98 -6.89 -14.58 8.47
C SER A 98 -7.54 -15.14 7.21
N LYS A 99 -7.01 -16.24 6.65
CA LYS A 99 -7.64 -16.94 5.52
C LYS A 99 -9.08 -17.37 5.85
N ALA A 100 -9.25 -18.04 6.98
CA ALA A 100 -10.56 -18.52 7.42
C ALA A 100 -11.52 -17.35 7.68
N ARG A 101 -11.05 -16.27 8.30
CA ARG A 101 -11.84 -15.05 8.54
C ARG A 101 -12.29 -14.41 7.23
N ILE A 102 -11.38 -14.24 6.26
CA ILE A 102 -11.70 -13.65 4.95
C ILE A 102 -12.70 -14.54 4.19
N ALA A 103 -12.50 -15.87 4.19
CA ALA A 103 -13.44 -16.79 3.56
C ALA A 103 -14.84 -16.72 4.20
N ALA A 104 -14.92 -16.60 5.53
CA ALA A 104 -16.19 -16.43 6.24
C ALA A 104 -16.89 -15.09 5.92
N LEU A 105 -16.13 -14.06 5.54
CA LEU A 105 -16.65 -12.77 5.06
C LEU A 105 -17.07 -12.81 3.57
N GLY A 106 -16.88 -13.94 2.88
CA GLY A 106 -17.23 -14.08 1.46
C GLY A 106 -16.05 -13.92 0.50
N GLY A 107 -14.82 -13.86 1.00
CA GLY A 107 -13.61 -13.77 0.19
C GLY A 107 -13.23 -12.34 -0.21
N LEU A 108 -12.29 -12.22 -1.14
CA LEU A 108 -11.88 -10.95 -1.75
C LEU A 108 -12.47 -10.84 -3.15
N SER A 109 -12.75 -9.62 -3.61
CA SER A 109 -13.06 -9.32 -5.00
C SER A 109 -11.81 -8.91 -5.78
N ALA A 110 -10.87 -8.22 -5.12
CA ALA A 110 -9.62 -7.77 -5.70
C ALA A 110 -8.56 -7.46 -4.64
N ILE A 111 -7.30 -7.43 -5.06
CA ILE A 111 -6.18 -6.82 -4.35
C ILE A 111 -5.75 -5.59 -5.16
N ALA A 112 -5.67 -4.43 -4.53
CA ALA A 112 -5.20 -3.19 -5.14
C ALA A 112 -3.98 -2.69 -4.37
N ILE A 113 -2.89 -2.37 -5.05
CA ILE A 113 -1.63 -2.00 -4.37
C ILE A 113 -1.15 -0.63 -4.84
N SER A 114 -0.74 0.19 -3.87
CA SER A 114 -0.33 1.58 -4.05
C SER A 114 0.93 1.74 -4.90
N HIS A 115 2.04 1.09 -4.49
CA HIS A 115 3.37 1.19 -5.09
C HIS A 115 4.30 0.06 -4.59
N PRO A 116 5.53 -0.08 -5.14
CA PRO A 116 6.40 -1.25 -4.94
C PRO A 116 6.72 -1.66 -3.50
N HIS A 117 6.79 -0.73 -2.56
CA HIS A 117 7.06 -1.04 -1.15
C HIS A 117 5.98 -1.93 -0.51
N PHE A 118 4.81 -2.02 -1.13
CA PHE A 118 3.62 -2.71 -0.63
C PHE A 118 3.28 -3.99 -1.41
N TYR A 119 4.10 -4.40 -2.39
CA TYR A 119 3.88 -5.64 -3.17
C TYR A 119 3.96 -6.90 -2.31
N SER A 120 4.82 -6.91 -1.29
CA SER A 120 4.88 -7.93 -0.24
C SER A 120 4.78 -9.37 -0.79
N SER A 121 3.86 -10.21 -0.28
CA SER A 121 3.51 -11.52 -0.84
C SER A 121 2.14 -11.52 -1.50
N MET A 122 1.82 -10.48 -2.30
CA MET A 122 0.53 -10.30 -2.98
C MET A 122 0.02 -11.53 -3.74
N ILE A 123 0.92 -12.33 -4.30
CA ILE A 123 0.56 -13.57 -5.02
C ILE A 123 0.04 -14.64 -4.05
N GLU A 124 0.61 -14.75 -2.86
CA GLU A 124 0.16 -15.71 -1.85
C GLU A 124 -1.19 -15.30 -1.26
N TRP A 125 -1.43 -14.00 -1.10
CA TRP A 125 -2.73 -13.46 -0.73
C TRP A 125 -3.79 -13.73 -1.81
N SER A 126 -3.47 -13.45 -3.07
CA SER A 126 -4.37 -13.76 -4.20
C SER A 126 -4.68 -15.25 -4.26
N ALA A 127 -3.66 -16.12 -4.19
CA ALA A 127 -3.85 -17.56 -4.24
C ALA A 127 -4.68 -18.10 -3.07
N ALA A 128 -4.54 -17.53 -1.87
CA ALA A 128 -5.32 -17.90 -0.69
C ALA A 128 -6.79 -17.43 -0.76
N CYS A 129 -7.10 -16.50 -1.65
CA CYS A 129 -8.45 -15.97 -1.88
C CYS A 129 -8.89 -16.25 -3.32
N ASP A 130 -8.82 -17.51 -3.75
CA ASP A 130 -9.32 -18.00 -5.05
C ASP A 130 -8.73 -17.31 -6.28
N SER A 131 -7.44 -16.92 -6.20
CA SER A 131 -6.70 -16.27 -7.30
C SER A 131 -7.33 -14.96 -7.79
N VAL A 132 -7.88 -14.16 -6.87
CA VAL A 132 -8.44 -12.83 -7.16
C VAL A 132 -7.45 -11.91 -7.88
N PRO A 133 -7.92 -10.99 -8.73
CA PRO A 133 -7.07 -10.10 -9.49
C PRO A 133 -6.23 -9.19 -8.58
N ILE A 134 -4.97 -8.97 -8.96
CA ILE A 134 -4.03 -8.06 -8.30
C ILE A 134 -3.78 -6.86 -9.22
N HIS A 135 -4.20 -5.67 -8.83
CA HIS A 135 -4.04 -4.45 -9.61
C HIS A 135 -2.80 -3.67 -9.16
N VAL A 136 -1.87 -3.49 -10.09
CA VAL A 136 -0.66 -2.65 -9.94
C VAL A 136 -0.53 -1.74 -11.15
N HIS A 137 -0.04 -0.51 -10.97
CA HIS A 137 0.14 0.38 -12.11
C HIS A 137 1.33 -0.07 -12.97
N ALA A 138 1.18 -0.04 -14.29
CA ALA A 138 2.17 -0.54 -15.25
C ALA A 138 3.47 0.26 -15.26
N ASP A 139 3.43 1.56 -14.90
CA ASP A 139 4.64 2.39 -14.74
C ASP A 139 5.57 1.85 -13.65
N ASP A 140 5.07 1.02 -12.73
CA ASP A 140 5.88 0.37 -11.70
C ASP A 140 6.22 -1.09 -12.06
N GLY A 141 5.99 -1.50 -13.30
CA GLY A 141 6.16 -2.89 -13.74
C GLY A 141 7.59 -3.43 -13.58
N GLU A 142 8.62 -2.58 -13.65
CA GLU A 142 10.01 -2.99 -13.43
C GLU A 142 10.28 -3.45 -11.99
N TRP A 143 9.46 -3.02 -11.03
CA TRP A 143 9.61 -3.35 -9.62
C TRP A 143 8.93 -4.67 -9.24
N VAL A 144 8.14 -5.26 -10.14
CA VAL A 144 7.44 -6.53 -9.91
C VAL A 144 8.43 -7.69 -9.93
N GLN A 145 8.70 -8.27 -8.75
CA GLN A 145 9.69 -9.35 -8.58
C GLN A 145 9.15 -10.76 -8.84
N ARG A 146 7.83 -10.88 -9.00
CA ARG A 146 7.15 -12.14 -9.24
C ARG A 146 5.86 -11.89 -10.01
N SER A 147 5.59 -12.72 -11.01
CA SER A 147 4.41 -12.60 -11.88
C SER A 147 3.53 -13.86 -11.80
N THR A 148 2.24 -13.68 -12.02
CA THR A 148 1.21 -14.72 -12.04
C THR A 148 0.07 -14.31 -12.96
N MET A 149 -0.76 -15.27 -13.37
CA MET A 149 -1.98 -15.00 -14.14
C MET A 149 -3.01 -14.15 -13.39
N ALA A 150 -2.90 -13.95 -12.08
CA ALA A 150 -3.75 -13.04 -11.32
C ALA A 150 -3.30 -11.57 -11.41
N LEU A 151 -2.06 -11.29 -11.81
CA LEU A 151 -1.56 -9.92 -11.92
C LEU A 151 -2.23 -9.18 -13.08
N ARG A 152 -2.72 -7.97 -12.81
CA ARG A 152 -3.44 -7.09 -13.73
C ARG A 152 -2.74 -5.73 -13.74
N PRO A 153 -1.66 -5.57 -14.52
CA PRO A 153 -1.08 -4.24 -14.76
C PRO A 153 -2.14 -3.33 -15.38
N TRP A 154 -2.25 -2.10 -14.89
CA TRP A 154 -3.16 -1.09 -15.45
C TRP A 154 -2.43 0.17 -15.86
N THR A 155 -3.02 0.96 -16.75
CA THR A 155 -2.43 2.18 -17.31
C THR A 155 -3.43 3.33 -17.23
N GLY A 156 -2.92 4.55 -17.34
CA GLY A 156 -3.73 5.78 -17.32
C GLY A 156 -3.82 6.38 -15.92
N GLU A 157 -4.72 7.35 -15.76
CA GLU A 157 -4.78 8.14 -14.51
C GLU A 157 -5.73 7.55 -13.46
N ALA A 158 -6.65 6.67 -13.87
CA ALA A 158 -7.56 6.00 -12.95
C ALA A 158 -8.02 4.63 -13.45
N LEU A 159 -8.31 3.72 -12.51
CA LEU A 159 -8.90 2.40 -12.75
C LEU A 159 -10.06 2.19 -11.77
N GLN A 160 -11.20 1.69 -12.29
CA GLN A 160 -12.29 1.22 -11.44
C GLN A 160 -12.01 -0.21 -10.94
N VAL A 161 -12.14 -0.42 -9.63
CA VAL A 161 -12.03 -1.71 -8.96
C VAL A 161 -13.33 -1.92 -8.17
N GLY A 162 -14.31 -2.57 -8.79
CA GLY A 162 -15.71 -2.49 -8.33
C GLY A 162 -16.19 -1.03 -8.37
N GLN A 163 -16.75 -0.55 -7.26
CA GLN A 163 -17.08 0.86 -7.07
C GLN A 163 -15.92 1.73 -6.56
N ALA A 164 -14.77 1.14 -6.21
CA ALA A 164 -13.59 1.91 -5.79
C ALA A 164 -12.86 2.45 -7.03
N THR A 165 -12.11 3.53 -6.83
CA THR A 165 -11.24 4.08 -7.87
C THR A 165 -9.80 4.09 -7.41
N MET A 166 -8.93 3.33 -8.08
CA MET A 166 -7.49 3.54 -8.00
C MET A 166 -7.14 4.79 -8.81
N ILE A 167 -6.41 5.72 -8.22
CA ILE A 167 -6.02 7.00 -8.83
C ILE A 167 -4.50 7.05 -8.89
N ARG A 168 -3.93 7.21 -10.08
CA ARG A 168 -2.49 7.38 -10.25
C ARG A 168 -2.13 8.80 -9.86
N CYS A 169 -1.20 8.93 -8.92
CA CYS A 169 -0.71 10.22 -8.44
C CYS A 169 0.76 10.45 -8.83
N GLY A 170 1.52 9.36 -8.97
CA GLY A 170 2.96 9.41 -9.18
C GLY A 170 3.71 10.00 -7.98
N GLY A 171 4.92 10.51 -8.22
CA GLY A 171 5.73 11.20 -7.23
C GLY A 171 6.66 10.27 -6.46
N HIS A 172 6.14 9.49 -5.52
CA HIS A 172 6.96 8.54 -4.75
C HIS A 172 7.51 7.43 -5.68
N PHE A 173 6.64 6.78 -6.44
CA PHE A 173 6.96 6.02 -7.65
C PHE A 173 6.22 6.61 -8.86
N ALA A 174 6.58 6.17 -10.08
CA ALA A 174 5.92 6.66 -11.28
C ALA A 174 4.46 6.20 -11.35
N GLY A 175 4.21 4.94 -10.95
CA GLY A 175 2.89 4.33 -10.86
C GLY A 175 2.20 4.47 -9.51
N SER A 176 2.81 5.18 -8.55
CA SER A 176 2.24 5.40 -7.21
C SER A 176 0.78 5.83 -7.27
N SER A 177 -0.08 5.11 -6.57
CA SER A 177 -1.53 5.29 -6.60
C SER A 177 -2.14 5.33 -5.20
N VAL A 178 -3.39 5.78 -5.15
CA VAL A 178 -4.24 5.82 -3.96
C VAL A 178 -5.59 5.18 -4.29
N LEU A 179 -6.32 4.71 -3.28
CA LEU A 179 -7.65 4.12 -3.46
C LEU A 179 -8.73 5.02 -2.87
N HIS A 180 -9.68 5.42 -3.71
CA HIS A 180 -10.86 6.16 -3.30
C HIS A 180 -12.07 5.22 -3.19
N CYS A 181 -12.75 5.26 -2.04
CA CYS A 181 -13.94 4.46 -1.75
C CYS A 181 -15.11 5.41 -1.42
N PRO A 182 -16.03 5.69 -2.37
CA PRO A 182 -17.07 6.71 -2.18
C PRO A 182 -18.18 6.34 -1.18
N TRP A 183 -18.37 5.05 -0.88
CA TRP A 183 -19.47 4.57 -0.01
C TRP A 183 -19.12 4.61 1.48
N LEU A 184 -17.84 4.65 1.83
CA LEU A 184 -17.39 4.70 3.22
C LEU A 184 -17.76 6.04 3.88
N GLU A 185 -17.65 6.10 5.20
CA GLU A 185 -17.94 7.30 5.99
C GLU A 185 -19.38 7.81 5.76
N ASP A 186 -20.37 6.93 5.80
CA ASP A 186 -21.78 7.22 5.48
C ASP A 186 -21.96 7.87 4.09
N GLY A 187 -21.20 7.42 3.09
CA GLY A 187 -21.21 7.99 1.74
C GLY A 187 -20.52 9.35 1.61
N ARG A 188 -19.75 9.78 2.62
CA ARG A 188 -18.86 10.96 2.50
C ARG A 188 -17.53 10.62 1.81
N GLY A 189 -17.19 9.33 1.76
CA GLY A 189 -16.04 8.78 1.07
C GLY A 189 -14.76 8.76 1.90
N ALA A 190 -13.85 7.86 1.56
CA ALA A 190 -12.52 7.76 2.17
C ALA A 190 -11.43 7.59 1.11
N LEU A 191 -10.21 7.99 1.47
CA LEU A 191 -9.01 7.82 0.65
C LEU A 191 -7.97 6.99 1.40
N PHE A 192 -7.49 5.91 0.79
CA PHE A 192 -6.40 5.10 1.32
C PHE A 192 -5.10 5.45 0.62
N VAL A 193 -4.08 5.75 1.41
CA VAL A 193 -2.83 6.34 0.92
C VAL A 193 -1.61 5.59 1.47
N GLY A 194 -0.68 5.32 0.56
CA GLY A 194 0.69 4.94 0.89
C GLY A 194 1.59 6.17 1.06
N ASP A 195 2.87 6.00 0.72
CA ASP A 195 3.90 7.05 0.77
C ASP A 195 3.65 8.21 -0.20
N THR A 196 2.80 8.05 -1.22
CA THR A 196 2.35 9.15 -2.10
C THR A 196 1.85 10.36 -1.29
N MET A 197 1.12 10.09 -0.20
CA MET A 197 0.55 11.08 0.72
C MET A 197 0.59 10.54 2.15
N GLN A 198 1.77 10.52 2.76
CA GLN A 198 1.88 9.94 4.10
C GLN A 198 1.23 10.83 5.16
N VAL A 199 0.27 10.28 5.90
CA VAL A 199 -0.38 10.96 7.03
C VAL A 199 0.61 11.20 8.17
N THR A 200 0.73 12.45 8.62
CA THR A 200 1.67 12.88 9.66
C THR A 200 1.24 12.43 11.06
N VAL A 201 2.18 12.47 12.03
CA VAL A 201 1.99 11.90 13.38
C VAL A 201 0.82 12.56 14.11
N ASP A 202 0.64 13.86 13.90
CA ASP A 202 -0.42 14.65 14.51
C ASP A 202 -1.80 14.41 13.87
N ARG A 203 -1.88 13.60 12.80
CA ARG A 203 -3.10 13.22 12.07
C ARG A 203 -3.86 14.40 11.49
N LYS A 204 -3.18 15.53 11.27
CA LYS A 204 -3.79 16.77 10.75
C LYS A 204 -3.36 17.11 9.33
N TRP A 205 -2.36 16.40 8.83
CA TRP A 205 -1.74 16.69 7.54
C TRP A 205 -1.28 15.42 6.84
N VAL A 206 -1.05 15.57 5.55
CA VAL A 206 -0.20 14.67 4.79
C VAL A 206 1.12 15.37 4.47
N SER A 207 2.14 14.59 4.14
CA SER A 207 3.39 15.09 3.57
C SER A 207 3.72 14.30 2.31
N PHE A 208 4.71 14.78 1.55
CA PHE A 208 5.04 14.27 0.23
C PHE A 208 6.55 14.08 0.11
N MET A 209 7.03 12.87 -0.19
CA MET A 209 8.47 12.62 -0.35
C MET A 209 8.74 11.69 -1.52
N ARG A 210 9.87 11.92 -2.20
CA ARG A 210 10.44 10.92 -3.09
C ARG A 210 10.86 9.73 -2.23
N SER A 211 11.60 10.00 -1.16
CA SER A 211 12.12 8.98 -0.25
C SER A 211 11.90 9.41 1.20
N TYR A 212 11.07 8.69 1.94
CA TYR A 212 10.95 8.90 3.39
C TYR A 212 12.20 8.42 4.14
N PRO A 213 12.77 7.24 3.86
CA PRO A 213 13.97 6.78 4.57
C PRO A 213 15.18 7.69 4.40
N ASN A 214 15.36 8.27 3.20
CA ASN A 214 16.51 9.14 2.89
C ASN A 214 16.16 10.64 2.93
N LEU A 215 14.95 10.98 3.39
CA LEU A 215 14.47 12.36 3.55
C LEU A 215 14.53 13.22 2.28
N ILE A 216 14.28 12.63 1.10
CA ILE A 216 14.32 13.33 -0.19
C ILE A 216 12.93 13.92 -0.52
N PRO A 217 12.78 15.25 -0.62
CA PRO A 217 11.51 15.89 -0.92
C PRO A 217 11.09 15.69 -2.39
N LEU A 218 9.81 15.89 -2.66
CA LEU A 218 9.29 16.07 -4.02
C LEU A 218 9.36 17.56 -4.41
N ASN A 219 9.50 17.83 -5.69
CA ASN A 219 9.45 19.20 -6.20
C ASN A 219 8.00 19.72 -6.25
N ALA A 220 7.86 21.05 -6.36
CA ALA A 220 6.58 21.73 -6.35
C ALA A 220 5.60 21.27 -7.44
N ARG A 221 6.10 20.98 -8.65
CA ARG A 221 5.26 20.51 -9.77
C ARG A 221 4.63 19.17 -9.44
N THR A 222 5.41 18.25 -8.90
CA THR A 222 4.94 16.90 -8.55
C THR A 222 3.89 16.96 -7.44
N VAL A 223 4.13 17.73 -6.37
CA VAL A 223 3.17 17.85 -5.25
C VAL A 223 1.84 18.47 -5.71
N LYS A 224 1.89 19.49 -6.58
CA LYS A 224 0.68 20.06 -7.19
C LYS A 224 -0.08 19.02 -8.02
N GLY A 225 0.65 18.19 -8.78
CA GLY A 225 0.06 17.09 -9.56
C GLY A 225 -0.68 16.07 -8.68
N ILE A 226 -0.08 15.64 -7.57
CA ILE A 226 -0.71 14.71 -6.61
C ILE A 226 -2.02 15.30 -6.07
N SER A 227 -1.99 16.56 -5.60
CA SER A 227 -3.19 17.24 -5.09
C SER A 227 -4.26 17.40 -6.17
N GLN A 228 -3.88 17.71 -7.41
CA GLN A 228 -4.81 17.83 -8.54
C GLN A 228 -5.46 16.48 -8.92
N ALA A 229 -4.72 15.37 -8.84
CA ALA A 229 -5.23 14.05 -9.20
C ALA A 229 -6.40 13.60 -8.30
N VAL A 230 -6.35 13.90 -7.00
CA VAL A 230 -7.40 13.50 -6.05
C VAL A 230 -8.51 14.54 -5.88
N ARG A 231 -8.31 15.78 -6.36
CA ARG A 231 -9.28 16.87 -6.23
C ARG A 231 -10.71 16.55 -6.74
N PRO A 232 -10.90 15.79 -7.83
CA PRO A 232 -12.24 15.46 -8.31
C PRO A 232 -13.04 14.52 -7.40
N TYR A 233 -12.38 13.86 -6.44
CA TYR A 233 -12.97 12.82 -5.60
C TYR A 233 -13.28 13.38 -4.22
N ARG A 234 -14.52 13.23 -3.76
CA ARG A 234 -14.93 13.65 -2.41
C ARG A 234 -14.56 12.57 -1.39
N PHE A 235 -13.85 12.95 -0.34
CA PHE A 235 -13.51 12.08 0.79
C PHE A 235 -13.34 12.87 2.09
N GLU A 236 -13.84 12.27 3.18
CA GLU A 236 -13.79 12.82 4.52
C GLU A 236 -12.60 12.27 5.30
N ALA A 237 -12.40 10.95 5.25
CA ALA A 237 -11.31 10.27 5.93
C ALA A 237 -10.11 9.98 5.02
N ILE A 238 -8.91 9.97 5.59
CA ILE A 238 -7.67 9.54 4.93
C ILE A 238 -6.99 8.47 5.79
N TYR A 239 -6.91 7.26 5.28
CA TYR A 239 -6.27 6.11 5.94
C TYR A 239 -4.84 5.94 5.43
N GLY A 240 -3.86 6.22 6.28
CA GLY A 240 -2.44 6.07 5.97
C GLY A 240 -1.90 4.67 6.27
N ALA A 241 -0.86 4.29 5.53
CA ALA A 241 -0.20 2.98 5.55
C ALA A 241 0.45 2.52 6.88
N PHE A 242 0.50 3.36 7.92
CA PHE A 242 1.14 3.01 9.20
C PHE A 242 0.18 3.15 10.39
N PRO A 243 0.35 2.35 11.46
CA PRO A 243 -0.53 2.40 12.64
C PRO A 243 -0.66 3.81 13.22
N GLY A 244 -1.88 4.19 13.58
CA GLY A 244 -2.18 5.51 14.14
C GLY A 244 -2.07 6.68 13.15
N ARG A 245 -2.00 6.40 11.84
CA ARG A 245 -1.92 7.43 10.79
C ARG A 245 -3.22 7.54 10.00
N THR A 246 -4.28 7.98 10.68
CA THR A 246 -5.60 8.19 10.07
C THR A 246 -6.06 9.63 10.33
N ILE A 247 -6.53 10.32 9.29
CA ILE A 247 -7.21 11.61 9.38
C ILE A 247 -8.70 11.31 9.29
N GLU A 248 -9.45 11.62 10.34
CA GLU A 248 -10.84 11.18 10.49
C GLU A 248 -11.86 12.09 9.76
N SER A 249 -11.46 13.31 9.40
CA SER A 249 -12.35 14.31 8.77
C SER A 249 -11.60 15.37 7.96
N ASP A 250 -12.35 16.13 7.16
CA ASP A 250 -11.87 17.25 6.33
C ASP A 250 -10.78 16.82 5.32
N GLY A 251 -10.89 15.60 4.78
CA GLY A 251 -9.87 14.95 3.95
C GLY A 251 -9.44 15.77 2.72
N ASN A 252 -10.39 16.16 1.86
CA ASN A 252 -10.09 16.98 0.67
C ASN A 252 -9.29 18.25 1.02
N ARG A 253 -9.80 19.04 1.98
CA ARG A 253 -9.17 20.28 2.41
C ARG A 253 -7.83 20.02 3.08
N THR A 254 -7.70 18.91 3.80
CA THR A 254 -6.45 18.48 4.44
C THR A 254 -5.35 18.25 3.41
N VAL A 255 -5.65 17.62 2.28
CA VAL A 255 -4.69 17.46 1.17
C VAL A 255 -4.30 18.83 0.60
N GLU A 256 -5.26 19.70 0.31
CA GLU A 256 -5.01 21.03 -0.25
C GLU A 256 -4.12 21.88 0.67
N ARG A 257 -4.48 22.01 1.96
CA ARG A 257 -3.67 22.79 2.92
C ARG A 257 -2.30 22.17 3.18
N SER A 258 -2.18 20.83 3.09
CA SER A 258 -0.90 20.13 3.26
C SER A 258 0.03 20.43 2.10
N MET A 259 -0.50 20.46 0.87
CA MET A 259 0.24 20.86 -0.32
C MET A 259 0.71 22.31 -0.21
N GLU A 260 -0.16 23.26 0.14
CA GLU A 260 0.22 24.67 0.32
C GLU A 260 1.31 24.85 1.38
N ARG A 261 1.16 24.19 2.54
CA ARG A 261 2.15 24.20 3.61
C ARG A 261 3.49 23.63 3.15
N TYR A 262 3.46 22.51 2.42
CA TYR A 262 4.66 21.86 1.91
C TYR A 262 5.42 22.76 0.94
N LEU A 263 4.70 23.34 -0.05
CA LEU A 263 5.28 24.25 -1.03
C LEU A 263 5.92 25.47 -0.36
N THR A 264 5.24 26.07 0.61
CA THR A 264 5.77 27.20 1.39
C THR A 264 7.10 26.84 2.07
N ALA A 265 7.23 25.61 2.59
CA ALA A 265 8.45 25.17 3.26
C ALA A 265 9.61 24.89 2.30
N ILE A 266 9.35 24.53 1.04
CA ILE A 266 10.41 24.19 0.06
C ILE A 266 10.77 25.33 -0.90
N ASP A 267 9.87 26.31 -1.09
CA ASP A 267 10.06 27.42 -2.05
C ASP A 267 10.81 28.61 -1.43
N GLY A 268 10.82 28.76 -0.08
CA GLY A 268 11.54 29.84 0.63
C GLY A 268 10.83 31.19 0.59
#